data_AF-A0A1V5LGK2-F1
#
_entry.id   AF-A0A1V5LGK2-F1
#
_cell.length_a   1.000
_cell.length_b   1.000
_cell.length_c   1.000
_cell.angle_alpha   90.00
_cell.angle_beta   90.00
_cell.angle_gamma   90.00
#
_symmetry.space_group_name_H-M   'P 1'
#
loop_
_entity.id
_entity.type
_entity.pdbx_description
1 polymer ?
#
loop_
_entity_poly.entity_id
_entity_poly.type
_entity_poly.pdbx_seq_one_letter_code
_entity_poly.pdbx_strand_id
1 'polypeptide(L)'
;MITRAAACAQLSPASAWSNLAWISIREKEYDRAIVWSRTGLERYPGSRFFLWPIAEAQFLKGDYSAAIGSYSNLLLSTREAPYNNGYNELVILWKMAQCHERIGENDLARSYYQEMVDCRVAEEVRGRAESKIRMAREWLAAH
;
A
#
# COMPACT_ATOMS: atom_id res chain seq x y z
N MET A 1 15.15 -24.91 -14.24
CA MET A 1 15.61 -25.60 -13.01
C MET A 1 15.08 -24.89 -11.74
N ILE A 2 13.80 -24.48 -11.71
CA ILE A 2 13.16 -23.76 -10.57
C ILE A 2 12.04 -24.61 -9.93
N THR A 3 11.58 -25.67 -10.61
CA THR A 3 10.43 -26.48 -10.20
C THR A 3 10.70 -27.45 -9.03
N ARG A 4 11.95 -27.56 -8.54
CA ARG A 4 12.30 -28.48 -7.43
C ARG A 4 12.62 -27.79 -6.10
N ALA A 5 12.89 -26.48 -6.07
CA ALA A 5 13.15 -25.76 -4.82
C ALA A 5 11.86 -25.47 -4.01
N ALA A 6 10.71 -25.49 -4.68
CA ALA A 6 9.40 -25.20 -4.06
C ALA A 6 8.83 -26.35 -3.21
N ALA A 7 9.42 -27.55 -3.26
CA ALA A 7 8.90 -28.72 -2.55
C ALA A 7 9.37 -28.83 -1.08
N CYS A 8 10.32 -27.99 -0.63
CA CYS A 8 10.86 -28.07 0.74
C CYS A 8 10.68 -26.80 1.59
N ALA A 9 10.14 -25.71 1.02
CA ALA A 9 9.72 -24.55 1.81
C ALA A 9 8.21 -24.65 2.01
N GLN A 10 7.76 -25.04 3.21
CA GLN A 10 6.34 -25.03 3.59
C GLN A 10 5.82 -23.58 3.64
N LEU A 11 5.67 -22.94 2.49
CA LEU A 11 4.98 -21.67 2.37
C LEU A 11 3.48 -21.99 2.44
N SER A 12 2.79 -21.42 3.43
CA SER A 12 1.33 -21.46 3.43
C SER A 12 0.83 -20.90 2.09
N PRO A 13 -0.31 -21.38 1.56
CA PRO A 13 -0.89 -20.83 0.33
C PRO A 13 -0.97 -19.30 0.34
N ALA A 14 -1.23 -18.72 1.52
CA ALA A 14 -1.22 -17.28 1.72
C ALA A 14 0.14 -16.63 1.42
N SER A 15 1.22 -17.19 1.95
CA SER A 15 2.60 -16.73 1.72
C SER A 15 3.00 -16.86 0.26
N ALA A 16 2.60 -17.96 -0.39
CA ALA A 16 2.85 -18.17 -1.82
C ALA A 16 2.15 -17.12 -2.68
N TRP A 17 0.86 -16.86 -2.46
CA TRP A 17 0.12 -15.85 -3.23
C TRP A 17 0.64 -14.43 -3.03
N SER A 18 0.96 -14.03 -1.80
CA SER A 18 1.52 -12.69 -1.56
C SER A 18 2.90 -12.54 -2.19
N ASN A 19 3.76 -13.55 -2.08
CA ASN A 19 5.06 -13.54 -2.75
C ASN A 19 4.92 -13.45 -4.26
N LEU A 20 3.99 -14.20 -4.87
CA LEU A 20 3.70 -14.12 -6.29
C LEU A 20 3.18 -12.73 -6.68
N ALA A 21 2.33 -12.11 -5.86
CA ALA A 21 1.87 -10.75 -6.10
C ALA A 21 3.04 -9.75 -6.12
N TRP A 22 3.92 -9.80 -5.12
CA TRP A 22 5.10 -8.93 -5.06
C TRP A 22 6.11 -9.19 -6.17
N ILE A 23 6.33 -10.45 -6.55
CA ILE A 23 7.16 -10.81 -7.72
C ILE A 23 6.57 -10.18 -8.98
N SER A 24 5.27 -10.37 -9.23
CA SER A 24 4.60 -9.79 -10.39
C SER A 24 4.65 -8.26 -10.40
N ILE A 25 4.57 -7.58 -9.24
CA ILE A 25 4.80 -6.12 -9.15
C ILE A 25 6.20 -5.75 -9.62
N ARG A 26 7.23 -6.47 -9.16
CA ARG A 26 8.63 -6.20 -9.57
C ARG A 26 8.85 -6.41 -11.06
N GLU A 27 8.20 -7.42 -11.65
CA GLU A 27 8.21 -7.70 -13.09
C GLU A 27 7.28 -6.78 -13.89
N LYS A 28 6.62 -5.80 -13.25
CA LYS A 28 5.64 -4.89 -13.84
C LYS A 28 4.41 -5.57 -14.44
N GLU A 29 4.15 -6.82 -14.05
CA GLU A 29 2.98 -7.60 -14.40
C GLU A 29 1.81 -7.27 -13.47
N TYR A 30 1.36 -6.01 -13.48
CA TYR A 30 0.42 -5.51 -12.47
C TYR A 30 -0.91 -6.27 -12.44
N ASP A 31 -1.43 -6.68 -13.60
CA ASP A 31 -2.65 -7.49 -13.67
C ASP A 31 -2.49 -8.86 -12.97
N ARG A 32 -1.34 -9.51 -13.14
CA ARG A 32 -1.03 -10.76 -12.43
C ARG A 32 -0.91 -10.53 -10.93
N ALA A 33 -0.29 -9.43 -10.52
CA ALA A 33 -0.21 -9.07 -9.10
C ALA A 33 -1.59 -8.85 -8.46
N ILE A 34 -2.51 -8.22 -9.19
CA ILE A 34 -3.90 -8.02 -8.77
C ILE A 34 -4.61 -9.38 -8.63
N VAL A 35 -4.45 -10.30 -9.60
CA VAL A 35 -5.04 -11.65 -9.54
C VAL A 35 -4.56 -12.42 -8.32
N TRP A 36 -3.25 -12.46 -8.06
CA TRP A 36 -2.71 -13.17 -6.89
C TRP A 36 -3.19 -12.56 -5.57
N SER A 37 -3.24 -11.25 -5.49
CA SER A 37 -3.74 -10.56 -4.29
C SER A 37 -5.23 -10.80 -4.07
N ARG A 38 -6.05 -10.78 -5.13
CA ARG A 38 -7.48 -11.10 -5.07
C ARG A 38 -7.73 -12.53 -4.59
N THR A 39 -6.98 -13.50 -5.12
CA THR A 39 -7.04 -14.91 -4.68
C THR A 39 -6.79 -15.02 -3.18
N GLY A 40 -5.81 -14.26 -2.66
CA GLY A 40 -5.55 -14.17 -1.23
C GLY A 40 -6.69 -13.52 -0.44
N LEU A 41 -7.26 -12.43 -0.93
CA LEU A 41 -8.37 -11.71 -0.29
C LEU A 41 -9.68 -12.50 -0.28
N GLU A 42 -9.94 -13.34 -1.28
CA GLU A 42 -11.09 -14.25 -1.30
C GLU A 42 -11.02 -15.24 -0.14
N ARG A 43 -9.81 -15.73 0.20
CA ARG A 43 -9.60 -16.67 1.30
C ARG A 43 -9.43 -15.97 2.66
N TYR A 44 -8.85 -14.78 2.66
CA TYR A 44 -8.53 -13.99 3.86
C TYR A 44 -9.01 -12.54 3.70
N PRO A 45 -10.33 -12.30 3.80
CA PRO A 45 -10.90 -10.96 3.63
C PRO A 45 -10.25 -9.95 4.60
N GLY A 46 -9.95 -8.75 4.09
CA GLY A 46 -9.35 -7.68 4.89
C GLY A 46 -7.88 -7.92 5.30
N SER A 47 -7.25 -9.01 4.86
CA SER A 47 -5.85 -9.27 5.20
C SER A 47 -4.92 -8.24 4.58
N ARG A 48 -4.26 -7.45 5.43
CA ARG A 48 -3.25 -6.46 5.02
C ARG A 48 -2.14 -7.06 4.15
N PHE A 49 -1.88 -8.36 4.31
CA PHE A 49 -0.89 -9.11 3.54
C PHE A 49 -1.19 -9.18 2.03
N PHE A 50 -2.46 -8.99 1.66
CA PHE A 50 -2.91 -8.90 0.27
C PHE A 50 -3.42 -7.52 -0.11
N LEU A 51 -3.93 -6.73 0.86
CA LEU A 51 -4.34 -5.35 0.60
C LEU A 51 -3.16 -4.46 0.19
N TRP A 52 -1.97 -4.66 0.75
CA TRP A 52 -0.76 -3.94 0.31
C TRP A 52 -0.41 -4.17 -1.17
N PRO A 53 -0.16 -5.42 -1.62
CA PRO A 53 0.22 -5.64 -3.01
C PRO A 53 -0.90 -5.32 -4.01
N ILE A 54 -2.19 -5.52 -3.68
CA ILE A 54 -3.26 -5.13 -4.61
C ILE A 54 -3.31 -3.61 -4.82
N ALA A 55 -3.22 -2.83 -3.73
CA ALA A 55 -3.24 -1.37 -3.81
C ALA A 55 -2.02 -0.84 -4.57
N GLU A 56 -0.84 -1.39 -4.31
CA GLU A 56 0.38 -0.97 -5.00
C GLU A 56 0.38 -1.38 -6.48
N ALA A 57 -0.11 -2.57 -6.82
CA ALA A 57 -0.24 -3.00 -8.21
C ALA A 57 -1.21 -2.10 -8.99
N GLN A 58 -2.35 -1.74 -8.41
CA GLN A 58 -3.32 -0.82 -9.02
C GLN A 58 -2.72 0.57 -9.21
N PHE A 59 -2.03 1.09 -8.19
CA PHE A 59 -1.32 2.37 -8.26
C PHE A 59 -0.28 2.40 -9.39
N LEU A 60 0.56 1.38 -9.48
CA LEU A 60 1.63 1.29 -10.49
C LEU A 60 1.09 1.02 -11.89
N LYS A 61 -0.07 0.37 -12.01
CA LYS A 61 -0.82 0.22 -13.26
C LYS A 61 -1.42 1.55 -13.76
N GLY A 62 -1.56 2.54 -12.88
CA GLY A 62 -2.25 3.80 -13.16
C GLY A 62 -3.76 3.76 -12.94
N ASP A 63 -4.27 2.67 -12.34
CA ASP A 63 -5.67 2.55 -11.95
C ASP A 63 -5.89 3.19 -10.58
N TYR A 64 -5.79 4.52 -10.55
CA TYR A 64 -5.81 5.31 -9.31
C TYR A 64 -7.14 5.21 -8.57
N SER A 65 -8.27 5.14 -9.29
CA SER A 65 -9.60 4.94 -8.69
C SER A 65 -9.68 3.62 -7.94
N ALA A 66 -9.20 2.51 -8.54
CA ALA A 66 -9.19 1.22 -7.85
C ALA A 66 -8.17 1.20 -6.69
N ALA A 67 -7.01 1.84 -6.89
CA ALA A 67 -5.98 1.96 -5.85
C ALA A 67 -6.51 2.70 -4.61
N ILE A 68 -7.27 3.79 -4.79
CA ILE A 68 -7.93 4.51 -3.69
C ILE A 68 -8.82 3.56 -2.88
N GLY A 69 -9.67 2.77 -3.54
CA GLY A 69 -10.52 1.80 -2.86
C GLY A 69 -9.73 0.79 -2.01
N SER A 70 -8.64 0.24 -2.58
CA SER A 70 -7.79 -0.72 -1.86
C SER A 70 -6.98 -0.07 -0.73
N TYR A 71 -6.47 1.14 -0.94
CA TYR A 71 -5.78 1.90 0.10
C TYR A 71 -6.71 2.31 1.23
N SER A 72 -7.97 2.68 0.95
CA SER A 72 -8.97 2.95 1.99
C SER A 72 -9.23 1.73 2.89
N ASN A 73 -9.39 0.54 2.30
CA ASN A 73 -9.53 -0.70 3.07
C ASN A 73 -8.27 -1.00 3.91
N LEU A 74 -7.10 -0.76 3.34
CA LEU A 74 -5.83 -0.95 4.02
C LEU A 74 -5.62 0.06 5.17
N LEU A 75 -6.05 1.32 4.98
CA LEU A 75 -5.99 2.37 5.98
C LEU A 75 -6.88 2.01 7.18
N LEU A 76 -8.13 1.64 6.92
CA LEU A 76 -9.07 1.19 7.94
C LEU A 76 -8.47 0.03 8.75
N SER A 77 -8.03 -1.03 8.06
CA SER A 77 -7.40 -2.18 8.72
C SER A 77 -6.15 -1.79 9.52
N THR A 78 -5.35 -0.82 9.04
CA THR A 78 -4.13 -0.37 9.73
C THR A 78 -4.47 0.39 11.01
N ARG A 79 -5.50 1.22 11.01
CA ARG A 79 -5.97 1.99 12.17
C ARG A 79 -6.58 1.10 13.26
N GLU A 80 -7.25 0.02 12.86
CA GLU A 80 -7.82 -0.96 13.78
C GLU A 80 -6.78 -1.92 14.39
N ALA A 81 -5.52 -1.86 13.95
CA ALA A 81 -4.47 -2.72 14.48
C ALA A 81 -4.19 -2.41 15.97
N PRO A 82 -4.08 -3.43 16.85
CA PRO A 82 -3.74 -3.20 18.25
C PRO A 82 -2.34 -2.59 18.43
N TYR A 83 -1.45 -2.81 17.46
CA TYR A 83 -0.15 -2.17 17.37
C TYR A 83 -0.02 -1.43 16.04
N ASN A 84 0.02 -0.10 16.11
CA ASN A 84 0.26 0.78 14.97
C ASN A 84 1.29 1.85 15.41
N ASN A 85 2.48 1.81 14.82
CA ASN A 85 3.54 2.79 15.08
C ASN A 85 3.47 4.02 14.13
N GLY A 86 2.36 4.16 13.40
CA GLY A 86 2.06 5.28 12.51
C GLY A 86 2.72 5.20 11.12
N TYR A 87 3.77 4.39 10.94
CA TYR A 87 4.52 4.40 9.67
C TYR A 87 3.69 3.91 8.48
N ASN A 88 2.98 2.78 8.65
CA ASN A 88 2.17 2.22 7.58
C ASN A 88 1.02 3.17 7.21
N GLU A 89 0.36 3.74 8.22
CA GLU A 89 -0.69 4.73 8.03
C GLU A 89 -0.19 5.94 7.22
N LEU A 90 0.95 6.51 7.61
CA LEU A 90 1.59 7.60 6.89
C LEU A 90 1.89 7.24 5.42
N VAL A 91 2.39 6.03 5.16
CA VAL A 91 2.66 5.57 3.77
C VAL A 91 1.37 5.42 2.97
N ILE A 92 0.30 4.95 3.60
CA ILE A 92 -1.01 4.81 2.94
C ILE A 92 -1.58 6.19 2.60
N LEU A 93 -1.56 7.13 3.56
CA LEU A 93 -2.01 8.52 3.34
C LEU A 93 -1.22 9.19 2.21
N TRP A 94 0.11 9.01 2.18
CA TRP A 94 0.96 9.47 1.08
C TRP A 94 0.50 8.91 -0.28
N LYS A 95 0.22 7.61 -0.36
CA LYS A 95 -0.23 6.96 -1.60
C LYS A 95 -1.62 7.40 -2.02
N MET A 96 -2.54 7.58 -1.08
CA MET A 96 -3.88 8.09 -1.35
C MET A 96 -3.82 9.53 -1.88
N ALA A 97 -3.02 10.40 -1.27
CA ALA A 97 -2.81 11.76 -1.74
C ALA A 97 -2.31 11.79 -3.20
N GLN A 98 -1.32 10.94 -3.51
CA GLN A 98 -0.82 10.77 -4.87
C GLN A 98 -1.89 10.26 -5.84
N CYS A 99 -2.74 9.30 -5.44
CA CYS A 99 -3.84 8.86 -6.30
C CYS A 99 -4.81 10.02 -6.62
N HIS A 100 -5.23 10.78 -5.60
CA HIS A 100 -6.16 11.90 -5.75
C HIS A 100 -5.57 13.01 -6.63
N GLU A 101 -4.28 13.31 -6.48
CA GLU A 101 -3.56 14.23 -7.38
C GLU A 101 -3.64 13.75 -8.84
N ARG A 102 -3.41 12.46 -9.09
CA ARG A 102 -3.37 11.89 -10.45
C ARG A 102 -4.74 11.82 -11.13
N ILE A 103 -5.83 11.88 -10.38
CA ILE A 103 -7.20 11.98 -10.90
C ILE A 103 -7.76 13.41 -10.87
N GLY A 104 -6.97 14.40 -10.42
CA GLY A 104 -7.33 15.82 -10.40
C GLY A 104 -8.15 16.27 -9.19
N GLU A 105 -8.31 15.41 -8.18
CA GLU A 105 -9.03 15.72 -6.94
C GLU A 105 -8.11 16.40 -5.91
N ASN A 106 -7.62 17.59 -6.25
CA ASN A 106 -6.57 18.27 -5.49
C ASN A 106 -6.96 18.62 -4.04
N ASP A 107 -8.23 18.90 -3.77
CA ASP A 107 -8.71 19.19 -2.41
C ASP A 107 -8.61 17.95 -1.51
N LEU A 108 -8.93 16.77 -2.05
CA LEU A 108 -8.74 15.50 -1.35
C LEU A 108 -7.26 15.17 -1.21
N ALA A 109 -6.45 15.38 -2.26
CA ALA A 109 -5.01 15.21 -2.18
C ALA A 109 -4.39 16.06 -1.06
N ARG A 110 -4.76 17.34 -0.98
CA ARG A 110 -4.35 18.24 0.11
C ARG A 110 -4.76 17.71 1.47
N SER A 111 -6.00 17.24 1.61
CA SER A 111 -6.51 16.69 2.86
C SER A 111 -5.67 15.50 3.34
N TYR A 112 -5.34 14.56 2.45
CA TYR A 112 -4.50 13.42 2.79
C TYR A 112 -3.05 13.80 3.09
N TYR A 113 -2.46 14.75 2.35
CA TYR A 113 -1.12 15.24 2.66
C TYR A 113 -1.08 15.95 4.02
N GLN A 114 -2.11 16.71 4.37
CA GLN A 114 -2.21 17.36 5.68
C GLN A 114 -2.32 16.32 6.80
N GLU A 115 -3.24 15.36 6.66
CA GLU A 115 -3.41 14.26 7.61
C GLU A 115 -2.12 13.45 7.80
N MET A 116 -1.37 13.24 6.71
CA MET A 116 -0.08 12.57 6.75
C MET A 116 0.98 13.36 7.54
N VAL A 117 1.04 14.69 7.40
CA VAL A 117 1.96 15.55 8.16
C VAL A 117 1.63 15.55 9.64
N ASP A 118 0.34 15.44 9.97
CA ASP A 118 -0.16 15.39 11.36
C ASP A 118 -0.11 13.97 11.96
N CYS A 119 0.20 12.96 11.15
CA CYS A 119 0.26 11.56 11.57
C CYS A 119 1.34 11.36 12.65
N ARG A 120 0.92 10.86 13.82
CA ARG A 120 1.83 10.52 14.90
C ARG A 120 2.60 9.25 14.57
N VAL A 121 3.91 9.40 14.33
CA VAL A 121 4.82 8.27 14.14
C VAL A 121 5.67 8.03 15.38
N ALA A 122 5.94 6.76 15.68
CA ALA A 122 6.82 6.37 16.78
C ALA A 122 8.29 6.76 16.50
N GLU A 123 9.09 6.87 17.56
CA GLU A 123 10.49 7.32 17.48
C GLU A 123 11.31 6.42 16.53
N GLU A 124 11.15 5.11 16.64
CA GLU A 124 11.93 4.11 15.91
C GLU A 124 11.68 4.11 14.39
N VAL A 125 10.63 4.80 13.92
CA VAL A 125 10.29 4.93 12.51
C VAL A 125 10.42 6.35 11.97
N ARG A 126 10.75 7.34 12.83
CA ARG A 126 10.78 8.75 12.46
C ARG A 126 11.70 9.02 11.27
N GLY A 127 12.93 8.50 11.28
CA GLY A 127 13.87 8.69 10.16
C GLY A 127 13.36 8.14 8.82
N ARG A 128 12.54 7.07 8.83
CA ARG A 128 11.92 6.53 7.62
C ARG A 128 10.73 7.39 7.14
N ALA A 129 10.05 8.06 8.06
CA ALA A 129 8.89 8.91 7.80
C ALA A 129 9.29 10.31 7.30
N GLU A 130 10.37 10.87 7.84
CA GLU A 130 10.82 12.25 7.62
C GLU A 130 10.89 12.65 6.16
N SER A 131 11.47 11.81 5.30
CA SER A 131 11.58 12.14 3.88
C SER A 131 10.22 12.31 3.22
N LYS A 132 9.22 11.50 3.60
CA LYS A 132 7.87 11.59 3.03
C LYS A 132 7.13 12.81 3.59
N ILE A 133 7.22 13.04 4.90
CA ILE A 133 6.62 14.21 5.55
C ILE A 133 7.15 15.50 4.93
N ARG A 134 8.46 15.57 4.68
CA ARG A 134 9.08 16.72 4.02
C ARG A 134 8.49 16.93 2.62
N MET A 135 8.41 15.89 1.80
CA MET A 135 7.82 15.99 0.47
C MET A 135 6.33 16.41 0.51
N ALA A 136 5.58 15.95 1.51
CA ALA A 136 4.18 16.34 1.69
C ALA A 136 4.08 17.84 2.03
N ARG A 137 4.95 18.35 2.92
CA ARG A 137 5.01 19.78 3.25
C ARG A 137 5.40 20.64 2.05
N GLU A 138 6.37 20.19 1.26
CA GLU A 138 6.77 20.87 0.02
C GLU A 138 5.60 20.93 -0.97
N TRP A 139 4.89 19.82 -1.15
CA TRP A 139 3.70 19.78 -1.99
C TRP A 139 2.61 20.75 -1.50
N LEU A 140 2.32 20.74 -0.19
CA LEU A 140 1.31 21.60 0.44
C LEU A 140 1.63 23.10 0.35
N ALA A 141 2.91 23.47 0.29
CA ALA A 141 3.34 24.85 0.13
C ALA A 141 3.29 25.33 -1.34
N ALA A 142 3.38 24.39 -2.28
CA ALA A 142 3.41 24.69 -3.71
C ALA A 142 2.01 24.76 -4.35
N HIS A 143 1.00 24.20 -3.70
CA HIS A 143 -0.39 24.15 -4.17
C HIS A 143 -1.29 24.86 -3.18
#